data_AF-A0A838VCL7-F1
#
_entry.id   AF-A0A838VCL7-F1
#
_cell.length_a   1.000
_cell.length_b   1.000
_cell.length_c   1.000
_cell.angle_alpha   90.00
_cell.angle_beta   90.00
_cell.angle_gamma   90.00
#
_symmetry.space_group_name_H-M   'P 1'
#
loop_
_entity.id
_entity.type
_entity.pdbx_description
1 polymer ?
#
loop_
_entity_poly.entity_id
_entity_poly.type
_entity_poly.pdbx_seq_one_letter_code
_entity_poly.pdbx_strand_id
1 'polypeptide(L)'
;MKEIRWLGSSLNDLRAMPEEVRGDFGHGLCLAQGGEHPLGAKVLSGYGSGVVELIERHDGDTYRAVYTVRYRDVLYVLHCFQKKSPRGSELPKLDRITIESRLKDARKDAEGK
;
A
#
# COMPACT_ATOMS: atom_id res chain seq x y z
N MET A 1 -5.91 -14.42 -10.58
CA MET A 1 -4.98 -13.38 -10.11
C MET A 1 -5.74 -12.06 -10.10
N LYS A 2 -5.68 -11.29 -9.00
CA LYS A 2 -6.39 -10.01 -8.89
C LYS A 2 -5.74 -8.95 -9.79
N GLU A 3 -6.54 -8.07 -10.37
CA GLU A 3 -6.06 -6.86 -11.06
C GLU A 3 -5.46 -5.89 -10.04
N ILE A 4 -4.29 -5.30 -10.30
CA ILE A 4 -3.80 -4.17 -9.50
C ILE A 4 -4.37 -2.87 -10.05
N ARG A 5 -4.95 -2.07 -9.17
CA ARG A 5 -5.31 -0.68 -9.45
C ARG A 5 -4.54 0.28 -8.56
N TRP A 6 -3.86 1.22 -9.20
CA TRP A 6 -3.10 2.27 -8.52
C TRP A 6 -3.99 3.49 -8.32
N LEU A 7 -4.11 3.99 -7.09
CA LEU A 7 -4.89 5.18 -6.80
C LEU A 7 -4.01 6.41 -6.61
N GLY A 8 -4.47 7.54 -7.18
CA GLY A 8 -3.76 8.82 -7.12
C GLY A 8 -2.33 8.70 -7.64
N SER A 9 -1.36 9.22 -6.86
CA SER A 9 0.06 9.23 -7.21
C SER A 9 0.80 7.94 -6.89
N SER A 10 0.16 6.94 -6.27
CA SER A 10 0.83 5.78 -5.66
C SER A 10 1.82 5.05 -6.58
N LEU A 11 1.49 4.89 -7.88
CA LEU A 11 2.40 4.29 -8.85
C LEU A 11 3.63 5.15 -9.13
N ASN A 12 3.44 6.46 -9.25
CA ASN A 12 4.54 7.40 -9.48
C ASN A 12 5.44 7.50 -8.24
N ASP A 13 4.83 7.50 -7.05
CA ASP A 13 5.55 7.52 -5.79
C ASP A 13 6.38 6.24 -5.62
N LEU A 14 5.84 5.06 -5.95
CA LEU A 14 6.60 3.81 -6.00
C LEU A 14 7.76 3.90 -6.99
N ARG A 15 7.52 4.39 -8.21
CA ARG A 15 8.54 4.50 -9.26
C ARG A 15 9.70 5.41 -8.89
N ALA A 16 9.46 6.39 -8.02
CA ALA A 16 10.47 7.31 -7.49
C ALA A 16 11.31 6.73 -6.33
N MET A 17 10.94 5.56 -5.78
CA MET A 17 11.70 4.89 -4.73
C MET A 17 12.97 4.22 -5.27
N PRO A 18 13.94 3.91 -4.39
CA PRO A 18 15.10 3.09 -4.75
C PRO A 18 14.72 1.78 -5.45
N GLU A 19 15.60 1.29 -6.31
CA GLU A 19 15.35 0.10 -7.12
C GLU A 19 15.06 -1.15 -6.27
N GLU A 20 15.81 -1.35 -5.20
CA GLU A 20 15.62 -2.47 -4.25
C GLU A 20 14.22 -2.43 -3.63
N VAL A 21 13.83 -1.26 -3.09
CA VAL A 21 12.50 -1.04 -2.49
C VAL A 21 11.38 -1.28 -3.51
N ARG A 22 11.57 -0.85 -4.76
CA ARG A 22 10.61 -1.11 -5.84
C ARG A 22 10.48 -2.59 -6.15
N GLY A 23 11.60 -3.31 -6.18
CA GLY A 23 11.63 -4.75 -6.39
C GLY A 23 10.86 -5.50 -5.30
N ASP A 24 11.15 -5.18 -4.05
CA ASP A 24 10.54 -5.82 -2.88
C ASP A 24 9.03 -5.54 -2.80
N PHE A 25 8.61 -4.28 -2.97
CA PHE A 25 7.20 -3.94 -3.03
C PHE A 25 6.49 -4.56 -4.25
N GLY A 26 7.15 -4.60 -5.40
CA GLY A 26 6.62 -5.26 -6.60
C GLY A 26 6.38 -6.75 -6.37
N HIS A 27 7.34 -7.43 -5.76
CA HIS A 27 7.21 -8.84 -5.40
C HIS A 27 6.10 -9.08 -4.38
N GLY A 28 6.03 -8.29 -3.32
CA GLY A 28 4.97 -8.39 -2.31
C GLY A 28 3.57 -8.14 -2.91
N LEU A 29 3.42 -7.14 -3.78
CA LEU A 29 2.15 -6.90 -4.45
C LEU A 29 1.78 -8.05 -5.41
N CYS A 30 2.75 -8.65 -6.10
CA CYS A 30 2.53 -9.81 -6.97
C CYS A 30 2.00 -11.02 -6.18
N LEU A 31 2.60 -11.34 -5.02
CA LEU A 31 2.11 -12.37 -4.11
C LEU A 31 0.66 -12.09 -3.66
N ALA A 32 0.37 -10.83 -3.30
CA ALA A 32 -0.97 -10.42 -2.89
C ALA A 32 -2.00 -10.51 -4.04
N GLN A 33 -1.61 -10.30 -5.30
CA GLN A 33 -2.47 -10.57 -6.46
C GLN A 33 -2.80 -12.06 -6.61
N GLY A 34 -1.87 -12.94 -6.23
CA GLY A 34 -2.06 -14.39 -6.18
C GLY A 34 -2.97 -14.85 -5.04
N GLY A 35 -3.29 -13.98 -4.09
CA GLY A 35 -4.04 -14.30 -2.88
C GLY A 35 -3.16 -14.76 -1.72
N GLU A 36 -1.84 -14.66 -1.86
CA GLU A 36 -0.88 -14.94 -0.80
C GLU A 36 -0.68 -13.73 0.11
N HIS A 37 -0.24 -13.98 1.34
CA HIS A 37 0.12 -12.92 2.28
C HIS A 37 1.64 -12.69 2.22
N PRO A 38 2.12 -11.53 1.76
CA PRO A 38 3.55 -11.29 1.64
C PRO A 38 4.23 -11.35 3.01
N LEU A 39 5.43 -11.91 3.05
CA LEU A 39 6.24 -11.95 4.27
C LEU A 39 6.49 -10.54 4.80
N GLY A 40 6.27 -10.34 6.11
CA GLY A 40 6.45 -9.03 6.74
C GLY A 40 5.31 -8.03 6.53
N ALA A 41 4.31 -8.34 5.68
CA ALA A 41 3.14 -7.49 5.50
C ALA A 41 2.30 -7.43 6.78
N LYS A 42 1.81 -6.24 7.13
CA LYS A 42 1.07 -5.98 8.36
C LYS A 42 -0.34 -5.47 8.07
N VAL A 43 -1.31 -5.96 8.82
CA VAL A 43 -2.67 -5.39 8.78
C VAL A 43 -2.64 -4.02 9.42
N LEU A 44 -3.13 -3.01 8.69
CA LEU A 44 -3.18 -1.64 9.16
C LEU A 44 -4.52 -1.38 9.85
N SER A 45 -4.48 -1.23 11.17
CA SER A 45 -5.67 -0.95 11.99
C SER A 45 -6.18 0.49 11.80
N GLY A 46 -7.45 0.71 12.16
CA GLY A 46 -8.10 2.03 12.07
C GLY A 46 -8.72 2.35 10.70
N TYR A 47 -8.46 1.55 9.67
CA TYR A 47 -9.01 1.75 8.32
C TYR A 47 -10.14 0.76 7.97
N GLY A 48 -10.55 -0.08 8.92
CA GLY A 48 -11.41 -1.26 8.74
C GLY A 48 -10.63 -2.53 8.36
N SER A 49 -11.31 -3.64 8.07
CA SER A 49 -10.68 -4.94 7.76
C SER A 49 -9.89 -4.94 6.44
N GLY A 50 -8.85 -5.75 6.28
CA GLY A 50 -8.24 -5.99 4.95
C GLY A 50 -7.49 -4.82 4.29
N VAL A 51 -7.05 -3.82 5.07
CA VAL A 51 -6.01 -2.86 4.65
C VAL A 51 -4.67 -3.39 5.16
N VAL A 52 -3.68 -3.47 4.28
CA VAL A 52 -2.38 -4.10 4.54
C VAL A 52 -1.27 -3.15 4.11
N GLU A 53 -0.17 -3.14 4.86
CA GLU A 53 1.05 -2.40 4.53
C GLU A 53 2.24 -3.35 4.35
N LEU A 54 3.01 -3.12 3.29
CA LEU A 54 4.39 -3.58 3.15
C LEU A 54 5.32 -2.52 3.75
N ILE A 55 6.41 -2.95 4.37
CA ILE A 55 7.38 -2.06 5.02
C ILE A 55 8.78 -2.52 4.62
N GLU A 56 9.51 -1.66 3.92
CA GLU A 56 10.90 -1.92 3.55
C GLU A 56 11.84 -0.86 4.10
N ARG A 57 13.10 -1.24 4.32
CA ARG A 57 14.15 -0.33 4.77
C ARG A 57 15.27 -0.29 3.75
N HIS A 58 15.71 0.92 3.43
CA HIS A 58 16.83 1.12 2.53
C HIS A 58 17.56 2.39 2.96
N ASP A 59 18.89 2.30 3.07
CA ASP A 59 19.79 3.41 3.48
C ASP A 59 19.34 4.21 4.72
N GLY A 60 18.88 3.50 5.77
CA GLY A 60 18.40 4.11 7.01
C GLY A 60 16.99 4.70 6.94
N ASP A 61 16.40 4.79 5.76
CA ASP A 61 15.02 5.20 5.53
C ASP A 61 14.04 4.02 5.64
N THR A 62 12.77 4.34 5.89
CA THR A 62 11.68 3.36 5.94
C THR A 62 10.62 3.72 4.93
N TYR A 63 10.36 2.82 4.00
CA TYR A 63 9.36 2.97 2.95
C TYR A 63 8.15 2.11 3.27
N ARG A 64 6.97 2.53 2.82
CA ARG A 64 5.74 1.77 2.98
C ARG A 64 4.90 1.78 1.71
N ALA A 65 4.27 0.65 1.43
CA ALA A 65 3.23 0.53 0.41
C ALA A 65 1.95 -0.01 1.06
N VAL A 66 0.85 0.73 0.96
CA VAL A 66 -0.44 0.42 1.58
C VAL A 66 -1.42 0.03 0.50
N TYR A 67 -2.10 -1.09 0.68
CA TYR A 67 -3.08 -1.63 -0.26
C TYR A 67 -4.28 -2.25 0.46
N THR A 68 -5.37 -2.48 -0.27
CA THR A 68 -6.55 -3.17 0.25
C THR A 68 -6.88 -4.41 -0.57
N VAL A 69 -7.20 -5.49 0.15
CA VAL A 69 -7.56 -6.80 -0.41
C VAL A 69 -9.05 -7.11 -0.30
N ARG A 70 -9.87 -6.14 0.17
CA ARG A 70 -11.31 -6.29 0.42
C ARG A 70 -12.10 -6.74 -0.80
N TYR A 71 -11.64 -6.39 -1.99
CA TYR A 71 -12.37 -6.62 -3.22
C TYR A 71 -11.87 -7.91 -3.87
N ARG A 72 -12.83 -8.72 -4.35
CA ARG A 72 -12.55 -10.09 -4.81
C ARG A 72 -11.55 -10.10 -5.96
N ASP A 73 -11.75 -9.23 -6.93
CA ASP A 73 -11.04 -9.28 -8.22
C ASP A 73 -9.98 -8.18 -8.38
N VAL A 74 -9.92 -7.23 -7.44
CA VAL A 74 -9.05 -6.06 -7.53
C VAL A 74 -8.28 -5.84 -6.24
N LEU A 75 -6.98 -5.59 -6.36
CA LEU A 75 -6.10 -5.11 -5.30
C LEU A 75 -5.82 -3.63 -5.55
N TYR A 76 -6.34 -2.76 -4.69
CA TYR A 76 -6.09 -1.33 -4.81
C TYR A 76 -4.85 -0.96 -4.02
N VAL A 77 -3.84 -0.41 -4.70
CA VAL A 77 -2.70 0.23 -4.05
C VAL A 77 -3.07 1.66 -3.75
N LEU A 78 -3.14 1.96 -2.45
CA LEU A 78 -3.65 3.20 -1.91
C LEU A 78 -2.54 4.23 -1.80
N HIS A 79 -1.37 3.87 -1.29
CA HIS A 79 -0.30 4.85 -1.05
C HIS A 79 1.06 4.19 -1.02
N CYS A 80 2.07 4.84 -1.58
CA CYS A 80 3.46 4.45 -1.51
C CYS A 80 4.24 5.68 -1.04
N PHE A 81 5.00 5.57 0.05
CA PHE A 81 5.69 6.73 0.61
C PHE A 81 6.92 6.34 1.44
N GLN A 82 7.87 7.28 1.53
CA GLN A 82 8.95 7.25 2.50
C GLN A 82 8.49 7.89 3.81
N LYS A 83 8.64 7.18 4.92
CA LYS A 83 8.33 7.72 6.24
C LYS A 83 9.37 8.76 6.62
N LYS A 84 8.94 10.01 6.79
CA LYS A 84 9.82 11.16 7.09
C LYS A 84 10.51 11.14 8.46
N SER A 85 10.10 10.25 9.37
CA SER A 85 10.75 10.08 10.68
C SER A 85 11.13 8.62 10.89
N PRO A 86 12.38 8.32 11.28
CA PRO A 86 12.79 6.94 11.57
C PRO A 86 12.20 6.41 12.89
N ARG A 87 11.63 7.29 13.74
CA ARG A 87 11.11 6.94 15.07
C ARG A 87 9.58 6.87 15.09
N GLY A 88 9.05 5.95 15.91
CA GLY A 88 7.63 5.68 16.06
C GLY A 88 7.04 4.75 14.99
N SER A 89 6.05 3.94 15.35
CA SER A 89 5.32 3.08 14.41
C SER A 89 4.18 3.80 13.69
N GLU A 90 3.75 4.95 14.22
CA GLU A 90 2.61 5.70 13.75
C GLU A 90 2.80 6.28 12.34
N LEU A 91 1.71 6.22 11.58
CA LEU A 91 1.56 6.94 10.31
C LEU A 91 1.45 8.44 10.57
N PRO A 92 2.22 9.29 9.86
CA PRO A 92 2.02 10.73 9.86
C PRO A 92 0.60 11.13 9.45
N LYS A 93 0.08 12.23 10.00
CA LYS A 93 -1.32 12.67 9.78
C LYS A 93 -1.68 12.77 8.29
N LEU A 94 -0.78 13.30 7.47
CA LEU A 94 -1.04 13.49 6.03
C LEU A 94 -1.20 12.14 5.32
N ASP A 95 -0.33 11.17 5.59
CA ASP A 95 -0.44 9.83 5.00
C ASP A 95 -1.74 9.14 5.42
N ARG A 96 -2.19 9.34 6.67
CA ARG A 96 -3.48 8.81 7.13
C ARG A 96 -4.65 9.37 6.29
N ILE A 97 -4.67 10.69 6.09
CA ILE A 97 -5.71 11.37 5.29
C ILE A 97 -5.69 10.88 3.84
N THR A 98 -4.50 10.72 3.24
CA THR A 98 -4.36 10.20 1.88
C THR A 98 -4.91 8.78 1.75
N ILE A 99 -4.59 7.90 2.70
CA ILE A 99 -5.10 6.51 2.73
C ILE A 99 -6.63 6.50 2.87
N GLU A 100 -7.20 7.28 3.80
CA GLU A 100 -8.66 7.36 3.99
C GLU A 100 -9.39 7.88 2.74
N SER A 101 -8.86 8.92 2.10
CA SER A 101 -9.44 9.46 0.87
C SER A 101 -9.44 8.41 -0.23
N ARG A 102 -8.30 7.77 -0.47
CA ARG A 102 -8.16 6.78 -1.55
C ARG A 102 -8.93 5.48 -1.25
N LEU A 103 -9.16 5.13 0.02
CA LEU A 103 -10.09 4.05 0.37
C LEU A 103 -11.53 4.34 -0.04
N LYS A 104 -11.97 5.60 0.08
CA LYS A 104 -13.30 6.01 -0.41
C LYS A 104 -13.37 5.91 -1.94
N ASP A 105 -12.30 6.25 -2.63
CA ASP A 105 -12.22 6.13 -4.08
C ASP A 105 -12.21 4.67 -4.55
N ALA A 106 -11.45 3.81 -3.87
CA ALA A 106 -11.45 2.36 -4.10
C ALA A 106 -12.86 1.77 -3.94
N ARG A 107 -13.59 2.20 -2.90
CA ARG A 107 -14.96 1.78 -2.65
C ARG A 107 -15.90 2.18 -3.79
N LYS A 108 -15.85 3.44 -4.21
CA LYS A 108 -16.69 3.93 -5.32
C LYS A 108 -16.40 3.19 -6.63
N ASP A 109 -15.13 2.94 -6.93
CA ASP A 109 -14.73 2.19 -8.13
C ASP A 109 -15.19 0.73 -8.08
N ALA A 110 -15.15 0.10 -6.91
CA ALA A 110 -15.61 -1.27 -6.73
C ALA A 110 -17.16 -1.41 -6.71
N GLU A 111 -17.88 -0.41 -6.21
CA GLU A 111 -19.36 -0.37 -6.19
C GLU A 111 -19.97 0.08 -7.53
N GLY A 112 -19.19 0.80 -8.36
CA GLY A 112 -19.60 1.25 -9.69
C GLY A 112 -19.37 0.23 -10.81
N LYS A 113 -18.91 -0.99 -10.47
CA LYS A 113 -18.79 -2.14 -11.37
C LYS A 113 -19.92 -3.13 -11.09
#